data_AF-A0A940FXL4-F1
#
_entry.id   AF-A0A940FXL4-F1
#
_cell.length_a   1.000
_cell.length_b   1.000
_cell.length_c   1.000
_cell.angle_alpha   90.00
_cell.angle_beta   90.00
_cell.angle_gamma   90.00
#
_symmetry.space_group_name_H-M   'P 1'
#
loop_
_entity.id
_entity.type
_entity.pdbx_description
1 polymer ?
#
loop_
_entity_poly.entity_id
_entity_poly.type
_entity_poly.pdbx_seq_one_letter_code
_entity_poly.pdbx_strand_id
1 'polypeptide(L)'
;MRKKIQIPNQAKFTNTSLTSQPKDPRPVTSSLLAIMQDGKEFESILHYRVENLNSSEIKEAAKEVSDITGRYTVCYMANAINLNVKSNISINATDDLPFREMIKCVPASVKDIDIILVTPGGSGEQVAKFVDKLRPRFDTVRFLLPDSAMSAGTIFVMSGDEIIMTPDSY
;
A
#
# COMPACT_ATOMS: atom_id res chain seq x y z
N MET A 1 -59.78 -41.22 0.56
CA MET A 1 -58.65 -42.07 0.10
C MET A 1 -57.38 -41.24 0.05
N ARG A 2 -56.48 -41.39 1.03
CA ARG A 2 -55.17 -40.72 1.08
C ARG A 2 -54.14 -41.61 0.37
N LYS A 3 -53.54 -41.14 -0.74
CA LYS A 3 -52.39 -41.82 -1.37
C LYS A 3 -51.13 -41.49 -0.57
N LYS A 4 -50.53 -42.52 0.05
CA LYS A 4 -49.18 -42.46 0.62
C LYS A 4 -48.19 -42.32 -0.54
N ILE A 5 -47.46 -41.21 -0.59
CA ILE A 5 -46.30 -41.06 -1.47
C ILE A 5 -45.08 -41.53 -0.67
N GLN A 6 -44.40 -42.53 -1.19
CA GLN A 6 -43.25 -43.19 -0.59
C GLN A 6 -42.00 -42.40 -0.98
N ILE A 7 -41.30 -41.83 0.00
CA ILE A 7 -40.04 -41.11 -0.21
C ILE A 7 -38.92 -42.16 -0.29
N PRO A 8 -38.15 -42.24 -1.40
CA PRO A 8 -37.03 -43.17 -1.49
C PRO A 8 -35.84 -42.71 -0.64
N ASN A 9 -35.15 -43.72 -0.10
CA ASN A 9 -33.99 -43.68 0.79
C ASN A 9 -33.01 -42.52 0.55
N GLN A 10 -32.66 -41.80 1.63
CA GLN A 10 -31.49 -40.94 1.68
C GLN A 10 -30.22 -41.80 1.47
N ALA A 11 -29.70 -41.78 0.24
CA ALA A 11 -28.35 -42.25 -0.02
C ALA A 11 -27.37 -41.34 0.74
N LYS A 12 -26.58 -41.94 1.63
CA LYS A 12 -25.47 -41.31 2.33
C LYS A 12 -24.53 -40.73 1.27
N PHE A 13 -24.47 -39.41 1.16
CA PHE A 13 -23.38 -38.73 0.47
C PHE A 13 -22.12 -38.99 1.28
N THR A 14 -21.35 -40.00 0.89
CA THR A 14 -19.98 -40.20 1.33
C THR A 14 -19.20 -38.95 0.94
N ASN A 15 -18.60 -38.28 1.92
CA ASN A 15 -17.63 -37.21 1.70
C ASN A 15 -16.49 -37.73 0.82
N THR A 16 -16.62 -37.55 -0.49
CA THR A 16 -15.52 -37.68 -1.43
C THR A 16 -14.52 -36.60 -1.05
N SER A 17 -13.43 -37.04 -0.43
CA SER A 17 -12.32 -36.23 0.02
C SER A 17 -11.89 -35.32 -1.13
N LEU A 18 -12.09 -34.01 -0.96
CA LEU A 18 -11.44 -32.98 -1.76
C LEU A 18 -9.95 -33.31 -1.74
N THR A 19 -9.42 -33.68 -2.89
CA THR A 19 -8.00 -33.92 -3.10
C THR A 19 -7.23 -32.71 -2.63
N SER A 20 -6.56 -32.84 -1.47
CA SER A 20 -5.70 -31.81 -0.93
C SER A 20 -4.57 -31.58 -1.93
N GLN A 21 -4.57 -30.42 -2.58
CA GLN A 21 -3.41 -29.91 -3.29
C GLN A 21 -2.18 -30.11 -2.38
N PRO A 22 -1.03 -30.55 -2.91
CA PRO A 22 0.16 -30.73 -2.09
C PRO A 22 0.44 -29.42 -1.35
N LYS A 23 0.41 -29.47 -0.01
CA LYS A 23 0.71 -28.32 0.83
C LYS A 23 2.15 -27.92 0.52
N ASP A 24 2.30 -26.79 -0.13
CA ASP A 24 3.59 -26.15 -0.36
C ASP A 24 4.35 -26.10 0.99
N PRO A 25 5.57 -26.69 1.06
CA PRO A 25 6.31 -26.91 2.32
C PRO A 25 6.91 -25.64 2.91
N ARG A 26 6.83 -24.50 2.23
CA ARG A 26 7.42 -23.23 2.69
C ARG A 26 6.77 -22.72 3.98
N PRO A 27 7.56 -22.19 4.95
CA PRO A 27 7.04 -21.57 6.17
C PRO A 27 6.09 -20.41 5.85
N VAL A 28 5.06 -20.24 6.69
CA VAL A 28 4.07 -19.16 6.53
C VAL A 28 4.48 -17.96 7.39
N THR A 29 4.37 -16.76 6.82
CA THR A 29 4.51 -15.49 7.55
C THR A 29 3.28 -14.61 7.31
N SER A 30 2.96 -13.78 8.30
CA SER A 30 1.99 -12.69 8.19
C SER A 30 2.64 -11.33 7.95
N SER A 31 3.97 -11.25 8.08
CA SER A 31 4.75 -10.06 7.77
C SER A 31 5.99 -10.39 6.94
N LEU A 32 6.11 -9.73 5.80
CA LEU A 32 7.29 -9.70 4.97
C LEU A 32 8.39 -8.86 5.61
N LEU A 33 8.06 -7.70 6.18
CA LEU A 33 9.05 -6.80 6.78
C LEU A 33 9.85 -7.49 7.90
N ALA A 34 9.20 -8.28 8.73
CA ALA A 34 9.83 -8.99 9.84
C ALA A 34 10.83 -10.10 9.41
N ILE A 35 10.70 -10.63 8.19
CA ILE A 35 11.56 -11.71 7.68
C ILE A 35 12.63 -11.20 6.70
N MET A 36 12.50 -9.97 6.23
CA MET A 36 13.45 -9.36 5.30
C MET A 36 14.83 -9.26 5.94
N GLN A 37 15.85 -9.55 5.14
CA GLN A 37 17.26 -9.42 5.53
C GLN A 37 17.93 -8.37 4.64
N ASP A 38 18.64 -7.44 5.27
CA ASP A 38 19.37 -6.38 4.58
C ASP A 38 20.36 -6.96 3.54
N GLY A 39 20.30 -6.42 2.33
CA GLY A 39 21.11 -6.86 1.18
C GLY A 39 20.64 -8.15 0.51
N LYS A 40 19.56 -8.78 1.01
CA LYS A 40 18.90 -9.96 0.43
C LYS A 40 17.38 -9.87 0.57
N GLU A 41 16.84 -8.69 0.38
CA GLU A 41 15.45 -8.33 0.66
C GLU A 41 14.48 -9.23 -0.13
N PHE A 42 14.69 -9.36 -1.45
CA PHE A 42 13.84 -10.20 -2.29
C PHE A 42 14.09 -11.70 -2.08
N GLU A 43 15.34 -12.11 -1.91
CA GLU A 43 15.68 -13.53 -1.76
C GLU A 43 15.17 -14.12 -0.45
N SER A 44 15.29 -13.36 0.65
CA SER A 44 14.83 -13.77 1.98
C SER A 44 13.32 -14.05 2.03
N ILE A 45 12.51 -13.33 1.24
CA ILE A 45 11.05 -13.51 1.22
C ILE A 45 10.57 -14.65 0.31
N LEU A 46 11.35 -15.08 -0.70
CA LEU A 46 10.95 -16.15 -1.63
C LEU A 46 10.69 -17.49 -0.94
N HIS A 47 11.40 -17.73 0.15
CA HIS A 47 11.32 -18.96 0.93
C HIS A 47 10.06 -19.04 1.80
N TYR A 48 9.26 -17.98 1.86
CA TYR A 48 8.08 -17.90 2.70
C TYR A 48 6.79 -17.81 1.89
N ARG A 49 5.70 -18.25 2.52
CA ARG A 49 4.34 -18.04 2.05
C ARG A 49 3.71 -16.92 2.86
N VAL A 50 3.12 -15.97 2.15
CA VAL A 50 2.39 -14.87 2.78
C VAL A 50 0.94 -15.28 2.97
N GLU A 51 0.46 -15.24 4.21
CA GLU A 51 -0.96 -15.37 4.53
C GLU A 51 -1.40 -14.17 5.38
N ASN A 52 -2.58 -13.62 5.06
CA ASN A 52 -3.19 -12.49 5.80
C ASN A 52 -2.30 -11.23 5.87
N LEU A 53 -1.63 -10.88 4.76
CA LEU A 53 -0.89 -9.63 4.67
C LEU A 53 -1.81 -8.45 5.00
N ASN A 54 -1.44 -7.66 6.01
CA ASN A 54 -2.26 -6.57 6.51
C ASN A 54 -1.63 -5.22 6.10
N SER A 55 -2.49 -4.23 5.88
CA SER A 55 -2.13 -2.81 5.73
C SER A 55 -1.28 -2.22 6.88
N SER A 56 -1.12 -2.95 8.00
CA SER A 56 -0.26 -2.55 9.11
C SER A 56 1.22 -2.49 8.73
N GLU A 57 1.68 -3.32 7.78
CA GLU A 57 3.09 -3.32 7.37
C GLU A 57 3.54 -1.98 6.80
N ILE A 58 2.68 -1.35 5.97
CA ILE A 58 2.99 -0.03 5.41
C ILE A 58 3.16 1.00 6.54
N LYS A 59 2.37 0.87 7.61
CA LYS A 59 2.48 1.78 8.77
C LYS A 59 3.74 1.52 9.57
N GLU A 60 4.14 0.25 9.72
CA GLU A 60 5.38 -0.14 10.40
C GLU A 60 6.60 0.36 9.62
N ALA A 61 6.65 0.13 8.31
CA ALA A 61 7.71 0.65 7.45
C ALA A 61 7.79 2.19 7.47
N ALA A 62 6.64 2.88 7.38
CA ALA A 62 6.60 4.34 7.48
C ALA A 62 7.06 4.86 8.85
N LYS A 63 6.79 4.12 9.92
CA LYS A 63 7.27 4.44 11.27
C LYS A 63 8.79 4.27 11.37
N GLU A 64 9.34 3.17 10.85
CA GLU A 64 10.79 2.97 10.83
C GLU A 64 11.51 4.08 10.06
N VAL A 65 10.97 4.48 8.90
CA VAL A 65 11.48 5.64 8.15
C VAL A 65 11.42 6.90 8.99
N SER A 66 10.28 7.17 9.65
CA SER A 66 10.12 8.33 10.52
C SER A 66 11.11 8.35 11.69
N ASP A 67 11.39 7.19 12.29
CA ASP A 67 12.35 7.04 13.39
C ASP A 67 13.80 7.28 12.91
N ILE A 68 14.15 6.87 11.69
CA ILE A 68 15.47 7.08 11.07
C ILE A 68 15.67 8.54 10.67
N THR A 69 14.66 9.14 10.03
CA THR A 69 14.78 10.51 9.50
C THR A 69 14.54 11.58 10.55
N GLY A 70 13.91 11.23 11.67
CA GLY A 70 13.46 12.17 12.70
C GLY A 70 12.33 13.10 12.22
N ARG A 71 11.70 12.80 11.08
CA ARG A 71 10.63 13.60 10.48
C ARG A 71 9.33 12.83 10.44
N TYR A 72 8.22 13.55 10.58
CA TYR A 72 6.91 12.93 10.47
C TYR A 72 6.69 12.44 9.03
N THR A 73 6.36 11.17 8.86
CA THR A 73 6.26 10.54 7.54
C THR A 73 4.80 10.18 7.23
N VAL A 74 4.36 10.54 6.03
CA VAL A 74 3.06 10.14 5.47
C VAL A 74 3.26 9.42 4.13
N CYS A 75 2.29 8.59 3.74
CA CYS A 75 2.38 7.80 2.51
C CYS A 75 1.22 8.12 1.57
N TYR A 76 1.53 8.41 0.31
CA TYR A 76 0.57 8.43 -0.79
C TYR A 76 1.02 7.45 -1.86
N MET A 77 0.34 6.31 -1.96
CA MET A 77 0.74 5.22 -2.85
C MET A 77 -0.44 4.72 -3.66
N ALA A 78 -0.26 4.70 -4.97
CA ALA A 78 -1.13 4.00 -5.89
C ALA A 78 -0.78 2.51 -5.91
N ASN A 79 -1.79 1.68 -6.13
CA ASN A 79 -1.55 0.26 -6.39
C ASN A 79 -1.01 0.08 -7.83
N ALA A 80 0.32 0.06 -7.97
CA ALA A 80 0.99 -0.13 -9.26
C ALA A 80 1.18 -1.62 -9.65
N ILE A 81 1.02 -2.55 -8.71
CA ILE A 81 1.52 -3.93 -8.86
C ILE A 81 0.39 -4.95 -9.01
N ASN A 82 -0.72 -4.77 -8.29
CA ASN A 82 -1.80 -5.75 -8.30
C ASN A 82 -2.83 -5.48 -9.41
N LEU A 83 -2.65 -6.17 -10.54
CA LEU A 83 -3.49 -6.09 -11.74
C LEU A 83 -4.94 -6.57 -11.56
N ASN A 84 -5.24 -7.28 -10.46
CA ASN A 84 -6.60 -7.71 -10.15
C ASN A 84 -7.46 -6.58 -9.58
N VAL A 85 -6.82 -5.53 -9.07
CA VAL A 85 -7.52 -4.32 -8.62
C VAL A 85 -7.83 -3.47 -9.84
N LYS A 86 -9.12 -3.26 -10.10
CA LYS A 86 -9.62 -2.46 -11.24
C LYS A 86 -9.99 -1.03 -10.85
N SER A 87 -9.78 -0.64 -9.58
CA SER A 87 -10.01 0.73 -9.15
C SER A 87 -9.06 1.67 -9.87
N ASN A 88 -9.48 2.94 -10.02
CA ASN A 88 -8.62 3.96 -10.57
C ASN A 88 -7.37 4.12 -9.68
N ILE A 89 -6.19 4.12 -10.31
CA ILE A 89 -4.89 4.27 -9.66
C ILE A 89 -4.24 5.64 -9.96
N SER A 90 -4.88 6.44 -10.82
CA SER A 90 -4.42 7.79 -11.15
C SER A 90 -4.89 8.80 -10.10
N ILE A 91 -4.03 9.78 -9.82
CA ILE A 91 -4.36 10.94 -8.99
C ILE A 91 -5.54 11.69 -9.62
N ASN A 92 -6.63 11.85 -8.88
CA ASN A 92 -7.82 12.51 -9.37
C ASN A 92 -8.61 13.21 -8.24
N ALA A 93 -9.71 13.88 -8.58
CA ALA A 93 -10.47 14.70 -7.64
C ALA A 93 -10.98 13.95 -6.39
N THR A 94 -11.16 12.62 -6.46
CA THR A 94 -11.60 11.83 -5.29
C THR A 94 -10.53 11.74 -4.20
N ASP A 95 -9.27 11.99 -4.55
CA ASP A 95 -8.15 11.96 -3.60
C ASP A 95 -8.07 13.23 -2.72
N ASP A 96 -8.78 14.32 -3.09
CA ASP A 96 -8.67 15.60 -2.38
C ASP A 96 -9.03 15.51 -0.90
N LEU A 97 -10.15 14.84 -0.60
CA LEU A 97 -10.64 14.69 0.77
C LEU A 97 -9.74 13.75 1.59
N PRO A 98 -9.42 12.51 1.14
CA PRO A 98 -8.49 11.64 1.83
C PRO A 98 -7.13 12.30 2.10
N PHE A 99 -6.56 12.96 1.09
CA PHE A 99 -5.27 13.63 1.24
C PHE A 99 -5.34 14.75 2.27
N ARG A 100 -6.40 15.57 2.22
CA ARG A 100 -6.59 16.66 3.20
C ARG A 100 -6.70 16.15 4.62
N GLU A 101 -7.48 15.09 4.86
CA GLU A 101 -7.64 14.55 6.21
C GLU A 101 -6.32 13.91 6.70
N MET A 102 -5.57 13.23 5.84
CA MET A 102 -4.23 12.73 6.16
C MET A 102 -3.30 13.85 6.64
N ILE A 103 -3.26 14.97 5.92
CA ILE A 103 -2.41 16.12 6.30
C ILE A 103 -2.89 16.78 7.61
N LYS A 104 -4.20 16.83 7.86
CA LYS A 104 -4.74 17.36 9.12
C LYS A 104 -4.42 16.49 10.34
N CYS A 105 -4.25 15.18 10.16
CA CYS A 105 -3.86 14.28 11.24
C CYS A 105 -2.41 14.52 11.72
N VAL A 106 -1.59 15.23 10.94
CA VAL A 106 -0.23 15.58 11.35
C VAL A 106 -0.25 16.63 12.47
N PRO A 107 0.35 16.37 13.64
CA PRO A 107 0.31 17.29 14.78
C PRO A 107 0.75 18.71 14.41
N ALA A 108 0.02 19.72 14.89
CA ALA A 108 0.23 21.13 14.52
C ALA A 108 1.65 21.65 14.80
N SER A 109 2.36 21.04 15.77
CA SER A 109 3.75 21.36 16.13
C SER A 109 4.76 20.90 15.07
N VAL A 110 4.45 19.91 14.24
CA VAL A 110 5.32 19.41 13.18
C VAL A 110 5.36 20.43 12.05
N LYS A 111 6.55 20.89 11.66
CA LYS A 111 6.75 21.83 10.56
C LYS A 111 7.50 21.26 9.37
N ASP A 112 8.08 20.08 9.53
CA ASP A 112 8.84 19.37 8.51
C ASP A 112 8.19 18.01 8.26
N ILE A 113 8.00 17.65 6.99
CA ILE A 113 7.30 16.41 6.62
C ILE A 113 8.05 15.63 5.55
N ASP A 114 8.01 14.30 5.67
CA ASP A 114 8.41 13.35 4.64
C ASP A 114 7.15 12.73 3.99
N ILE A 115 7.13 12.69 2.67
CA ILE A 115 6.05 12.09 1.87
C ILE A 115 6.63 10.95 1.05
N ILE A 116 6.26 9.72 1.40
CA ILE A 116 6.52 8.54 0.57
C ILE A 116 5.53 8.55 -0.58
N LEU A 117 6.02 8.61 -1.82
CA LEU A 117 5.21 8.74 -3.01
C LEU A 117 5.46 7.59 -3.99
N VAL A 118 4.38 6.91 -4.38
CA VAL A 118 4.37 5.98 -5.51
C VAL A 118 3.13 6.27 -6.36
N THR A 119 3.30 6.68 -7.61
CA THR A 119 2.16 7.05 -8.45
C THR A 119 2.45 6.95 -9.95
N PRO A 120 1.50 6.44 -10.76
CA PRO A 120 1.54 6.52 -12.21
C PRO A 120 1.15 7.92 -12.74
N GLY A 121 0.91 8.89 -11.86
CA GLY A 121 0.48 10.25 -12.22
C GLY A 121 -1.05 10.40 -12.26
N GLY A 122 -1.54 11.37 -13.04
CA GLY A 122 -2.96 11.73 -13.08
C GLY A 122 -3.19 13.21 -13.39
N SER A 123 -4.12 13.83 -12.68
CA SER A 123 -4.47 15.24 -12.86
C SER A 123 -3.43 16.18 -12.22
N GLY A 124 -2.86 17.07 -13.03
CA GLY A 124 -2.00 18.14 -12.55
C GLY A 124 -2.75 19.17 -11.70
N GLU A 125 -4.02 19.44 -12.01
CA GLU A 125 -4.87 20.33 -11.21
C GLU A 125 -5.08 19.79 -9.80
N GLN A 126 -5.26 18.47 -9.66
CA GLN A 126 -5.40 17.87 -8.34
C GLN A 126 -4.09 17.92 -7.56
N VAL A 127 -2.96 17.70 -8.22
CA VAL A 127 -1.64 17.87 -7.61
C VAL A 127 -1.43 19.29 -7.11
N ALA A 128 -1.82 20.32 -7.87
CA ALA A 128 -1.73 21.72 -7.42
C ALA A 128 -2.51 21.92 -6.09
N LYS A 129 -3.69 21.33 -5.97
CA LYS A 129 -4.47 21.36 -4.72
C LYS A 129 -3.80 20.59 -3.57
N PHE A 130 -2.97 19.59 -3.83
CA PHE A 130 -2.17 18.96 -2.79
C PHE A 130 -1.07 19.91 -2.31
N VAL A 131 -0.38 20.56 -3.24
CA VAL A 131 0.65 21.56 -2.92
C VAL A 131 0.08 22.71 -2.08
N ASP A 132 -1.09 23.23 -2.43
CA ASP A 132 -1.78 24.27 -1.68
C ASP A 132 -2.14 23.88 -0.24
N LYS A 133 -2.23 22.57 0.05
CA LYS A 133 -2.45 22.06 1.42
C LYS A 133 -1.15 21.86 2.20
N LEU A 134 -0.04 21.59 1.50
CA LEU A 134 1.27 21.36 2.11
C LEU A 134 1.99 22.67 2.40
N ARG A 135 2.10 23.56 1.41
CA ARG A 135 2.99 24.73 1.45
C ARG A 135 2.63 25.76 2.53
N PRO A 136 1.36 26.04 2.84
CA PRO A 136 1.02 26.90 3.97
C PRO A 136 1.19 26.22 5.34
N ARG A 137 1.33 24.89 5.38
CA ARG A 137 1.29 24.08 6.60
C ARG A 137 2.68 23.68 7.09
N PHE A 138 3.61 23.41 6.18
CA PHE A 138 4.94 22.91 6.46
C PHE A 138 6.00 23.86 5.89
N ASP A 139 7.07 24.04 6.66
CA ASP A 139 8.21 24.86 6.29
C ASP A 139 9.10 24.10 5.30
N THR A 140 9.27 22.78 5.52
CA THR A 140 9.95 21.89 4.58
C THR A 140 9.15 20.64 4.25
N VAL A 141 9.16 20.27 2.97
CA VAL A 141 8.50 19.09 2.41
C VAL A 141 9.53 18.26 1.66
N ARG A 142 9.72 17.01 2.06
CA ARG A 142 10.62 16.08 1.39
C ARG A 142 9.86 14.92 0.78
N PHE A 143 10.21 14.57 -0.45
CA PHE A 143 9.65 13.41 -1.12
C PHE A 143 10.63 12.23 -1.08
N LEU A 144 10.11 11.06 -0.69
CA LEU A 144 10.83 9.79 -0.71
C LEU A 144 10.21 8.92 -1.80
N LEU A 145 11.00 8.57 -2.81
CA LEU A 145 10.57 7.81 -3.99
C LEU A 145 11.17 6.40 -3.94
N PRO A 146 10.45 5.42 -3.38
CA PRO A 146 10.94 4.04 -3.33
C PRO A 146 10.82 3.32 -4.68
N ASP A 147 9.88 3.75 -5.54
CA ASP A 147 9.58 3.11 -6.83
C ASP A 147 9.39 4.15 -7.94
N SER A 148 8.19 4.72 -8.12
CA SER A 148 7.94 5.60 -9.26
C SER A 148 7.07 6.81 -8.99
N ALA A 149 7.38 7.94 -9.64
CA ALA A 149 6.63 9.19 -9.56
C ALA A 149 6.45 9.83 -10.95
N MET A 150 5.45 9.34 -11.69
CA MET A 150 5.27 9.67 -13.09
C MET A 150 4.34 10.87 -13.32
N SER A 151 4.56 11.59 -14.42
CA SER A 151 3.66 12.61 -14.96
C SER A 151 3.26 13.68 -13.92
N ALA A 152 1.99 13.77 -13.50
CA ALA A 152 1.57 14.69 -12.45
C ALA A 152 2.31 14.44 -11.12
N GLY A 153 2.72 13.19 -10.83
CA GLY A 153 3.59 12.87 -9.71
C GLY A 153 4.94 13.58 -9.77
N THR A 154 5.53 13.72 -10.96
CA THR A 154 6.77 14.47 -11.16
C THR A 154 6.59 15.94 -10.81
N ILE A 155 5.50 16.56 -11.25
CA ILE A 155 5.15 17.94 -10.88
C ILE A 155 5.01 18.06 -9.36
N PHE A 156 4.37 17.07 -8.73
CA PHE A 156 4.17 17.06 -7.29
C PHE A 156 5.50 17.00 -6.53
N VAL A 157 6.40 16.11 -6.94
CA VAL A 157 7.73 15.96 -6.33
C VAL A 157 8.58 17.22 -6.50
N MET A 158 8.52 17.85 -7.67
CA MET A 158 9.19 19.14 -7.92
C MET A 158 8.64 20.29 -7.05
N SER A 159 7.47 20.10 -6.44
CA SER A 159 6.94 21.05 -5.47
C SER A 159 7.55 20.90 -4.09
N GLY A 160 8.45 19.96 -3.83
CA GLY A 160 9.15 19.76 -2.54
C GLY A 160 10.50 20.47 -2.47
N ASP A 161 11.12 20.42 -1.30
CA ASP A 161 12.42 21.05 -1.00
C ASP A 161 13.58 20.05 -1.12
N GLU A 162 13.31 18.76 -0.91
CA GLU A 162 14.27 17.67 -1.09
C GLU A 162 13.59 16.45 -1.73
N ILE A 163 14.32 15.74 -2.58
CA ILE A 163 13.86 14.52 -3.25
C ILE A 163 14.91 13.44 -2.98
N ILE A 164 14.51 12.36 -2.32
CA ILE A 164 15.34 11.18 -2.10
C ILE A 164 14.78 10.04 -2.94
N MET A 165 15.64 9.46 -3.77
CA MET A 165 15.31 8.42 -4.73
C MET A 165 16.13 7.17 -4.44
N THR A 166 15.52 5.99 -4.60
CA THR A 166 16.29 4.74 -4.67
C THR A 166 17.01 4.66 -6.02
N PRO A 167 18.12 3.91 -6.13
CA PRO A 167 18.89 3.80 -7.38
C PRO A 167 18.06 3.36 -8.60
N ASP A 168 17.01 2.58 -8.37
CA ASP A 168 16.16 2.01 -9.42
C ASP A 168 14.81 2.75 -9.57
N SER A 169 14.58 3.84 -8.83
CA SER A 169 13.34 4.60 -8.92
C SER A 169 13.29 5.55 -10.13
N TYR A 170 12.09 5.83 -10.67
CA TYR A 170 11.90 6.62 -11.89
C TYR A 170 10.60 7.42 -12.01
#